data_AF-A0A4R5BD75-F1
#
_entry.id   AF-A0A4R5BD75-F1
#
_cell.length_a   1.000
_cell.length_b   1.000
_cell.length_c   1.000
_cell.angle_alpha   90.00
_cell.angle_beta   90.00
_cell.angle_gamma   90.00
#
_symmetry.space_group_name_H-M   'P 1'
#
loop_
_entity.id
_entity.type
_entity.pdbx_description
1 polymer ?
#
loop_
_entity_poly.entity_id
_entity_poly.type
_entity_poly.pdbx_seq_one_letter_code
_entity_poly.pdbx_strand_id
1 'polypeptide(L)'
;MTALPHSSTEAALRDAVDTALIDLLTKPNTPADRARQELMRAVGLLDEHPQIAVSADAATAVRSAAEHLAHGERANARSALVTARGRLSAPGSRQATRNN
;
A
#
# COMPACT_ATOMS: atom_id res chain seq x y z
N MET A 1 -22.82 19.41 -8.21
CA MET A 1 -22.68 18.02 -7.74
C MET A 1 -21.20 17.72 -7.61
N THR A 2 -20.65 17.79 -6.39
CA THR A 2 -19.20 17.66 -6.12
C THR A 2 -18.93 16.39 -5.33
N ALA A 3 -18.41 15.37 -6.01
CA ALA A 3 -17.96 14.13 -5.36
C ALA A 3 -16.78 13.52 -6.13
N LEU A 4 -15.57 14.08 -6.00
CA LEU A 4 -14.34 13.49 -6.57
C LEU A 4 -13.06 13.64 -5.69
N PRO A 5 -13.06 13.59 -4.34
CA PRO A 5 -11.80 13.53 -3.59
C PRO A 5 -11.25 12.09 -3.40
N HIS A 6 -12.11 11.06 -3.46
CA HIS A 6 -11.72 9.70 -3.06
C HIS A 6 -10.79 8.98 -4.05
N SER A 7 -10.85 9.30 -5.35
CA SER A 7 -9.99 8.63 -6.35
C SER A 7 -8.53 9.05 -6.24
N SER A 8 -8.24 10.24 -5.71
CA SER A 8 -6.87 10.75 -5.57
C SER A 8 -6.12 10.06 -4.44
N THR A 9 -6.76 9.80 -3.29
CA THR A 9 -6.12 9.11 -2.16
C THR A 9 -5.88 7.63 -2.45
N GLU A 10 -6.85 6.92 -3.06
CA GLU A 10 -6.69 5.53 -3.51
C GLU A 10 -5.56 5.39 -4.55
N ALA A 11 -5.49 6.32 -5.50
CA ALA A 11 -4.42 6.35 -6.49
C ALA A 11 -3.05 6.65 -5.84
N ALA A 12 -2.99 7.60 -4.89
CA ALA A 12 -1.76 7.91 -4.17
C ALA A 12 -1.25 6.73 -3.31
N LEU A 13 -2.16 5.98 -2.69
CA LEU A 13 -1.83 4.76 -1.95
C LEU A 13 -1.24 3.69 -2.89
N ARG A 14 -1.89 3.46 -4.04
CA ARG A 14 -1.39 2.52 -5.05
C ARG A 14 -0.01 2.92 -5.58
N ASP A 15 0.18 4.19 -5.91
CA ASP A 15 1.43 4.74 -6.40
C ASP A 15 2.59 4.56 -5.40
N ALA A 16 2.35 4.84 -4.11
CA ALA A 16 3.33 4.64 -3.07
C ALA A 16 3.71 3.15 -2.91
N VAL A 17 2.72 2.25 -2.93
CA VAL A 17 2.94 0.80 -2.87
C VAL A 17 3.72 0.29 -4.09
N ASP A 18 3.36 0.72 -5.29
CA ASP A 18 4.06 0.35 -6.52
C ASP A 18 5.50 0.88 -6.53
N THR A 19 5.71 2.14 -6.12
CA THR A 19 7.04 2.75 -6.05
C THR A 19 7.91 2.00 -5.03
N ALA A 20 7.40 1.69 -3.85
CA ALA A 20 8.13 0.90 -2.85
C ALA A 20 8.51 -0.47 -3.40
N LEU A 21 7.59 -1.17 -4.05
CA LEU A 21 7.84 -2.48 -4.63
C LEU A 21 8.89 -2.43 -5.74
N ILE A 22 8.80 -1.46 -6.65
CA ILE A 22 9.77 -1.27 -7.74
C ILE A 22 11.15 -1.00 -7.17
N ASP A 23 11.28 -0.14 -6.16
CA ASP A 23 12.58 0.16 -5.54
C ASP A 23 13.15 -1.10 -4.85
N LEU A 24 12.29 -1.91 -4.21
CA LEU A 24 12.71 -3.18 -3.62
C LEU A 24 13.21 -4.19 -4.64
N LEU A 25 12.60 -4.24 -5.83
CA LEU A 25 12.94 -5.15 -6.93
C LEU A 25 14.19 -4.72 -7.69
N THR A 26 14.34 -3.41 -7.93
CA THR A 26 15.37 -2.86 -8.84
C THR A 26 16.68 -2.54 -8.13
N LYS A 27 16.65 -2.35 -6.81
CA LYS A 27 17.85 -1.98 -6.02
C LYS A 27 18.16 -2.97 -4.89
N PRO A 28 18.39 -4.26 -5.19
CA PRO A 28 18.53 -5.30 -4.16
C PRO A 28 19.71 -5.07 -3.20
N ASN A 29 20.75 -4.35 -3.65
CA ASN A 29 21.98 -4.14 -2.91
C ASN A 29 22.07 -2.76 -2.24
N THR A 30 21.01 -1.94 -2.29
CA THR A 30 20.99 -0.61 -1.66
C THR A 30 20.10 -0.62 -0.42
N PRO A 31 20.41 0.22 0.58
CA PRO A 31 19.50 0.44 1.69
C PRO A 31 18.12 0.86 1.16
N ALA A 32 17.07 0.31 1.75
CA ALA A 32 15.70 0.43 1.28
C ALA A 32 15.04 1.76 1.70
N ASP A 33 15.81 2.84 1.85
CA ASP A 33 15.34 4.10 2.44
C ASP A 33 14.19 4.72 1.68
N ARG A 34 14.23 4.68 0.34
CA ARG A 34 13.13 5.19 -0.49
C ARG A 34 11.90 4.30 -0.37
N ALA A 35 12.04 2.98 -0.45
CA ALA A 35 10.92 2.06 -0.24
C ALA A 35 10.28 2.23 1.15
N ARG A 36 11.10 2.51 2.16
CA ARG A 36 10.64 2.81 3.52
C ARG A 36 9.88 4.13 3.60
N GLN A 37 10.37 5.19 2.95
CA GLN A 37 9.65 6.47 2.88
C GLN A 37 8.29 6.32 2.21
N GLU A 38 8.22 5.64 1.06
CA GLU A 38 6.95 5.42 0.36
C GLU A 38 6.00 4.53 1.16
N LEU A 39 6.50 3.51 1.87
CA LEU A 39 5.67 2.69 2.76
C LEU A 39 5.14 3.49 3.96
N MET A 40 5.95 4.36 4.57
CA MET A 40 5.47 5.25 5.63
C MET A 40 4.38 6.21 5.12
N ARG A 41 4.55 6.72 3.90
CA ARG A 41 3.53 7.54 3.23
C ARG A 41 2.24 6.74 2.99
N ALA A 42 2.34 5.50 2.50
CA ALA A 42 1.21 4.62 2.28
C ALA A 42 0.45 4.31 3.58
N VAL A 43 1.17 4.04 4.67
CA VAL A 43 0.58 3.84 6.00
C VAL A 43 -0.10 5.13 6.49
N GLY A 44 0.55 6.29 6.34
CA GLY A 44 -0.04 7.58 6.68
C GLY A 44 -1.37 7.82 5.95
N LEU A 45 -1.44 7.55 4.65
CA LEU A 45 -2.68 7.65 3.88
C LEU A 45 -3.78 6.72 4.40
N LEU A 46 -3.45 5.52 4.87
CA LEU A 46 -4.42 4.58 5.46
C LEU A 46 -4.94 5.07 6.82
N ASP A 47 -4.07 5.67 7.62
CA ASP A 47 -4.41 6.15 8.97
C ASP A 47 -5.19 7.48 8.92
N GLU A 48 -4.83 8.39 8.01
CA GLU A 48 -5.50 9.67 7.79
C GLU A 48 -6.85 9.52 7.07
N HIS A 49 -7.01 8.46 6.27
CA HIS A 49 -8.22 8.22 5.48
C HIS A 49 -8.82 6.83 5.73
N PRO A 50 -9.42 6.57 6.91
CA PRO A 50 -10.02 5.27 7.24
C PRO A 50 -11.18 4.86 6.31
N GLN A 51 -11.73 5.82 5.57
CA GLN A 51 -12.80 5.64 4.58
C GLN A 51 -12.31 5.42 3.14
N ILE A 52 -11.00 5.26 2.94
CA ILE A 52 -10.43 4.89 1.64
C ILE A 52 -11.02 3.54 1.18
N ALA A 53 -11.44 3.45 -0.09
CA ALA A 53 -12.13 2.28 -0.64
C ALA A 53 -11.17 1.13 -0.99
N VAL A 54 -10.45 0.63 0.02
CA VAL A 54 -9.55 -0.54 -0.09
C VAL A 54 -9.97 -1.60 0.91
N SER A 55 -9.67 -2.86 0.60
CA SER A 55 -9.96 -3.96 1.53
C SER A 55 -9.07 -3.88 2.77
N ALA A 56 -9.59 -4.34 3.91
CA ALA A 56 -8.81 -4.46 5.14
C ALA A 56 -7.55 -5.32 4.93
N ASP A 57 -7.63 -6.37 4.12
CA ASP A 57 -6.47 -7.19 3.76
C ASP A 57 -5.37 -6.39 3.04
N ALA A 58 -5.74 -5.45 2.16
CA ALA A 58 -4.78 -4.60 1.48
C ALA A 58 -4.09 -3.66 2.47
N ALA A 59 -4.86 -3.03 3.37
CA ALA A 59 -4.32 -2.16 4.40
C ALA A 59 -3.38 -2.91 5.36
N THR A 60 -3.78 -4.10 5.80
CA THR A 60 -2.94 -4.98 6.63
C THR A 60 -1.65 -5.36 5.91
N ALA A 61 -1.72 -5.75 4.64
CA ALA A 61 -0.53 -6.10 3.87
C ALA A 61 0.45 -4.92 3.70
N VAL A 62 -0.04 -3.69 3.53
CA VAL A 62 0.80 -2.47 3.50
C VAL A 62 1.48 -2.25 4.85
N ARG A 63 0.75 -2.38 5.97
CA ARG A 63 1.30 -2.23 7.32
C ARG A 63 2.35 -3.30 7.63
N SER A 64 2.08 -4.57 7.31
CA SER A 64 3.06 -5.66 7.45
C SER A 64 4.30 -5.42 6.61
N ALA A 65 4.16 -4.92 5.38
CA ALA A 65 5.32 -4.58 4.56
C ALA A 65 6.21 -3.51 5.20
N ALA A 66 5.60 -2.46 5.76
CA ALA A 66 6.32 -1.41 6.48
C ALA A 66 7.05 -1.97 7.72
N GLU A 67 6.39 -2.83 8.48
CA GLU A 67 6.96 -3.48 9.66
C GLU A 67 8.14 -4.39 9.29
N HIS A 68 8.00 -5.26 8.29
CA HIS A 68 9.10 -6.10 7.82
C HIS A 68 10.30 -5.27 7.35
N LEU A 69 10.05 -4.16 6.66
CA LEU A 69 11.13 -3.30 6.18
C LEU A 69 11.84 -2.55 7.33
N ALA A 70 11.11 -2.18 8.39
CA ALA A 70 11.69 -1.62 9.61
C ALA A 70 12.60 -2.62 10.35
N HIS A 71 12.26 -3.92 10.30
CA HIS A 71 13.08 -5.01 10.84
C HIS A 71 14.21 -5.46 9.91
N GLY A 72 14.37 -4.83 8.73
CA GLY A 72 15.38 -5.23 7.73
C GLY A 72 15.02 -6.51 6.94
N GLU A 73 13.82 -7.04 7.12
CA GLU A 73 13.33 -8.26 6.46
C GLU A 73 12.84 -7.97 5.03
N ARG A 74 13.76 -7.60 4.15
CA ARG A 74 13.45 -7.14 2.79
C ARG A 74 12.62 -8.13 1.97
N ALA A 75 12.89 -9.43 2.09
CA ALA A 75 12.16 -10.47 1.37
C ALA A 75 10.69 -10.57 1.82
N ASN A 76 10.45 -10.47 3.13
CA ASN A 76 9.10 -10.47 3.71
C ASN A 76 8.35 -9.20 3.31
N ALA A 77 9.01 -8.05 3.38
CA ALA A 77 8.45 -6.77 2.92
C ALA A 77 8.02 -6.82 1.44
N ARG A 78 8.85 -7.42 0.57
CA ARG A 78 8.52 -7.64 -0.84
C ARG A 78 7.30 -8.54 -1.02
N SER A 79 7.23 -9.66 -0.30
CA SER A 79 6.09 -10.59 -0.38
C SER A 79 4.78 -9.92 0.04
N ALA A 80 4.82 -9.15 1.13
CA ALA A 80 3.69 -8.36 1.62
C ALA A 80 3.26 -7.28 0.61
N LEU A 81 4.21 -6.58 -0.01
CA LEU A 81 3.93 -5.59 -1.07
C LEU A 81 3.28 -6.20 -2.32
N VAL A 82 3.73 -7.39 -2.75
CA VAL A 82 3.09 -8.11 -3.87
C VAL A 82 1.64 -8.45 -3.53
N THR A 83 1.39 -8.89 -2.29
CA THR A 83 0.04 -9.18 -1.80
C THR A 83 -0.81 -7.90 -1.77
N ALA A 84 -0.29 -6.82 -1.20
CA ALA A 84 -0.96 -5.51 -1.16
C ALA A 84 -1.34 -5.03 -2.56
N ARG A 85 -0.39 -5.04 -3.49
CA ARG A 85 -0.60 -4.63 -4.89
C ARG A 85 -1.68 -5.48 -5.58
N GLY A 86 -1.66 -6.80 -5.37
CA GLY A 86 -2.68 -7.70 -5.91
C GLY A 86 -4.09 -7.36 -5.39
N ARG A 87 -4.22 -7.08 -4.10
CA ARG A 87 -5.50 -6.68 -3.48
C ARG A 87 -5.96 -5.29 -3.91
N LEU A 88 -5.03 -4.35 -4.08
CA LEU A 88 -5.32 -3.00 -4.57
C LEU A 88 -5.71 -2.99 -6.05
N SER A 89 -5.22 -3.94 -6.84
CA SER A 89 -5.52 -4.06 -8.28
C SER A 89 -6.81 -4.82 -8.58
N ALA A 90 -7.37 -5.56 -7.61
CA ALA A 90 -8.55 -6.37 -7.81
C ALA A 90 -9.81 -5.49 -8.02
N PRO A 91 -10.56 -5.67 -9.13
CA PRO A 91 -11.86 -5.04 -9.33
C PRO A 91 -12.86 -5.66 -8.33
N GLY A 92 -12.98 -5.05 -7.17
CA GLY A 92 -13.71 -5.60 -6.02
C GLY A 92 -13.24 -5.05 -4.67
N SER A 93 -12.04 -4.46 -4.62
CA SER A 93 -11.56 -3.66 -3.48
C SER A 93 -12.53 -2.54 -3.08
N ARG A 94 -13.34 -2.05 -4.03
CA ARG A 94 -14.40 -1.04 -3.84
C ARG A 94 -15.72 -1.57 -3.24
N GLN A 95 -15.91 -2.90 -3.17
CA GLN A 95 -17.26 -3.51 -3.04
C GLN A 95 -17.57 -4.15 -1.69
N ALA A 96 -16.61 -4.31 -0.78
CA ALA A 96 -16.87 -5.02 0.49
C ALA A 96 -17.78 -4.25 1.49
N THR A 97 -18.10 -2.97 1.23
CA THR A 97 -18.91 -2.14 2.14
C THR A 97 -20.32 -1.81 1.60
N ARG A 98 -20.76 -2.41 0.49
CA ARG A 98 -22.11 -2.16 -0.06
C ARG A 98 -22.97 -3.40 -0.01
N ASN A 99 -23.21 -3.93 1.19
CA ASN A 99 -24.33 -4.82 1.42
C ASN A 99 -24.88 -4.61 2.84
N ASN A 100 -25.82 -3.68 2.97
CA ASN A 100 -26.80 -3.63 4.03
C ASN A 100 -28.11 -3.09 3.44
#